data_AF-A0A0G0HQD0-F1
#
_entry.id   AF-A0A0G0HQD0-F1
#
_cell.length_a   1.000
_cell.length_b   1.000
_cell.length_c   1.000
_cell.angle_alpha   90.00
_cell.angle_beta   90.00
_cell.angle_gamma   90.00
#
_symmetry.space_group_name_H-M   'P 1'
#
loop_
_entity.id
_entity.type
_entity.pdbx_description
1 polymer ?
#
loop_
_entity_poly.entity_id
_entity_poly.type
_entity_poly.pdbx_seq_one_letter_code
_entity_poly.pdbx_strand_id
1 'polypeptide(L)'
;MLSALQINILKECYENRGKINRRIFLRLYKDKKTKTTPVKIITQSLERLIRRGYIIGYCVHKSDKCFISDIKITALGKHTYEDWWEKRQAKLPF
;
A
#
# COMPACT_ATOMS: atom_id res chain seq x y z
N MET A 1 -7.57 -7.53 -9.79
CA MET A 1 -8.33 -6.63 -8.89
C MET A 1 -7.49 -6.29 -7.66
N LEU A 2 -7.54 -5.04 -7.19
CA LEU A 2 -6.87 -4.56 -5.98
C LEU A 2 -7.87 -4.52 -4.82
N SER A 3 -7.43 -4.89 -3.61
CA SER A 3 -8.25 -4.77 -2.41
C SER A 3 -8.35 -3.32 -1.94
N ALA A 4 -9.37 -2.99 -1.15
CA ALA A 4 -9.52 -1.64 -0.58
C ALA A 4 -8.28 -1.18 0.21
N LEU A 5 -7.62 -2.10 0.93
CA LEU A 5 -6.36 -1.81 1.61
C LEU A 5 -5.23 -1.51 0.63
N GLN A 6 -5.09 -2.28 -0.44
CA GLN A 6 -4.07 -2.05 -1.46
C GLN A 6 -4.26 -0.70 -2.16
N ILE A 7 -5.50 -0.32 -2.43
CA ILE A 7 -5.82 0.98 -3.02
C ILE A 7 -5.51 2.11 -2.04
N ASN A 8 -5.85 1.97 -0.76
CA ASN A 8 -5.44 2.95 0.25
C ASN A 8 -3.92 3.07 0.36
N ILE A 9 -3.17 1.96 0.28
CA ILE A 9 -1.71 2.01 0.26
C ILE A 9 -1.20 2.80 -0.96
N LEU A 10 -1.75 2.52 -2.15
CA LEU A 10 -1.37 3.23 -3.37
C LEU A 10 -1.74 4.72 -3.30
N LYS A 11 -2.92 5.05 -2.78
CA LYS A 11 -3.35 6.43 -2.53
C LYS A 11 -2.34 7.18 -1.66
N GLU A 12 -1.98 6.62 -0.52
CA GLU A 12 -1.02 7.26 0.40
C GLU A 12 0.34 7.46 -0.27
N CYS A 13 0.79 6.48 -1.06
CA CYS A 13 2.03 6.56 -1.84
C CYS A 13 1.95 7.55 -3.01
N TYR A 14 0.77 7.78 -3.55
CA TYR A 14 0.51 8.75 -4.61
C TYR A 14 0.53 10.17 -4.05
N GLU A 15 -0.16 10.40 -2.93
CA GLU A 15 -0.26 11.70 -2.27
C GLU A 15 1.08 12.12 -1.67
N ASN A 16 1.80 11.21 -1.01
CA ASN A 16 3.14 11.48 -0.51
C ASN A 16 4.16 11.09 -1.59
N ARG A 17 4.69 12.08 -2.31
CA ARG A 17 5.62 11.94 -3.45
C ARG A 17 7.01 11.32 -3.13
N GLY A 18 7.15 10.64 -1.99
CA GLY A 18 8.42 10.15 -1.44
C GLY A 18 8.36 8.72 -0.91
N LYS A 19 9.36 8.37 -0.09
CA LYS A 19 9.34 7.10 0.65
C LYS A 19 8.41 7.24 1.84
N ILE A 20 7.61 6.21 2.08
CA ILE A 20 6.66 6.16 3.19
C ILE A 20 7.01 5.02 4.11
N ASN A 21 7.07 5.32 5.41
CA ASN A 21 7.24 4.30 6.41
C ASN A 21 5.97 3.45 6.56
N ARG A 22 6.10 2.13 6.52
CA ARG A 22 4.95 1.20 6.58
C ARG A 22 4.07 1.37 7.83
N ARG A 23 4.63 1.92 8.92
CA ARG A 23 3.91 2.10 10.19
C ARG A 23 2.70 3.01 10.03
N ILE A 24 2.71 3.93 9.05
CA ILE A 24 1.56 4.78 8.78
C ILE A 24 0.29 3.97 8.51
N PHE A 25 0.41 2.80 7.87
CA PHE A 25 -0.74 1.95 7.54
C PHE A 25 -1.35 1.25 8.76
N LEU A 26 -0.66 1.22 9.92
CA LEU A 26 -1.22 0.71 11.16
C LEU A 26 -2.38 1.58 11.65
N ARG A 27 -2.42 2.87 11.29
CA ARG A 27 -3.51 3.77 11.63
C ARG A 27 -4.87 3.32 11.09
N LEU A 28 -4.87 2.55 9.99
CA LEU A 28 -6.08 1.97 9.39
C LEU A 28 -6.77 0.94 10.30
N TYR A 29 -6.08 0.51 11.36
CA TYR A 29 -6.52 -0.51 12.31
C TYR A 29 -6.57 -0.01 13.76
N LYS A 30 -6.34 1.28 14.03
CA LYS A 30 -6.24 1.84 15.39
C LYS A 30 -7.44 1.48 16.26
N ASP A 31 -8.64 1.51 15.70
CA ASP A 31 -9.91 1.27 16.42
C ASP A 31 -10.59 -0.05 16.03
N LYS A 32 -9.90 -0.92 15.27
CA LYS A 32 -10.48 -2.16 14.76
C LYS A 32 -10.01 -3.37 15.57
N LYS A 33 -10.95 -4.06 16.22
CA LYS A 33 -10.70 -5.39 16.77
C LYS A 33 -10.56 -6.39 15.62
N THR A 34 -9.34 -6.81 15.31
CA THR A 34 -9.05 -7.83 14.28
C THR A 34 -8.56 -9.12 14.92
N LYS A 35 -9.07 -10.27 14.43
CA LYS A 35 -8.60 -11.61 14.87
C LYS A 35 -7.14 -11.89 14.49
N THR A 36 -6.62 -11.19 13.49
CA THR A 36 -5.26 -11.32 12.99
C THR A 36 -4.47 -10.04 13.26
N THR A 37 -3.16 -10.17 13.49
CA THR A 37 -2.27 -9.02 13.71
C THR A 37 -2.28 -8.09 12.49
N PRO A 38 -2.65 -6.79 12.63
CA PRO A 38 -2.67 -5.83 11.53
C PRO A 38 -1.38 -5.76 10.72
N VAL A 39 -0.24 -5.92 11.42
CA VAL A 39 1.10 -5.97 10.82
C VAL A 39 1.22 -7.05 9.75
N LYS A 40 0.66 -8.25 10.00
CA LYS A 40 0.72 -9.37 9.05
C LYS A 40 -0.10 -9.07 7.80
N ILE A 41 -1.30 -8.50 7.97
CA ILE A 41 -2.19 -8.13 6.86
C ILE A 41 -1.56 -7.05 5.98
N ILE A 42 -0.96 -6.03 6.59
CA ILE A 42 -0.25 -4.96 5.88
C ILE A 42 0.94 -5.56 5.13
N THR A 43 1.77 -6.38 5.80
CA THR A 43 2.96 -6.98 5.19
C THR A 43 2.60 -7.80 3.94
N GLN A 44 1.59 -8.68 4.04
CA GLN A 44 1.11 -9.46 2.87
C GLN A 44 0.58 -8.57 1.75
N SER A 45 -0.09 -7.46 2.09
CA SER A 45 -0.57 -6.50 1.09
C SER A 45 0.58 -5.81 0.37
N LEU A 46 1.63 -5.42 1.11
CA LEU A 46 2.84 -4.82 0.55
C LEU A 46 3.59 -5.80 -0.34
N GLU A 47 3.83 -7.04 0.12
CA GLU A 47 4.49 -8.09 -0.67
C GLU A 47 3.77 -8.34 -2.00
N ARG A 48 2.43 -8.38 -1.99
CA ARG A 48 1.63 -8.52 -3.22
C ARG A 48 1.76 -7.32 -4.15
N LEU A 49 1.80 -6.10 -3.62
CA LEU A 49 1.98 -4.89 -4.42
C LEU A 49 3.39 -4.81 -5.02
N ILE A 50 4.41 -5.22 -4.27
CA ILE A 50 5.81 -5.33 -4.72
C ILE A 50 5.90 -6.37 -5.84
N ARG A 51 5.37 -7.57 -5.62
CA ARG A 51 5.37 -8.65 -6.63
C ARG A 51 4.67 -8.26 -7.93
N ARG A 52 3.68 -7.36 -7.87
CA ARG A 52 2.98 -6.83 -9.05
C ARG A 52 3.66 -5.62 -9.67
N GLY A 53 4.77 -5.13 -9.12
CA GLY A 53 5.52 -3.99 -9.63
C GLY A 53 4.88 -2.63 -9.37
N TYR A 54 3.88 -2.52 -8.48
CA TYR A 54 3.20 -1.26 -8.18
C TYR A 54 3.94 -0.39 -7.16
N ILE A 55 4.74 -1.01 -6.30
CA ILE A 55 5.57 -0.30 -5.31
C ILE A 55 6.95 -0.95 -5.22
N ILE A 56 7.94 -0.17 -4.80
CA ILE A 56 9.28 -0.61 -4.42
C ILE A 56 9.31 -0.70 -2.89
N GLY A 57 9.72 -1.85 -2.37
CA GLY A 57 9.98 -2.03 -0.94
C GLY A 57 11.44 -1.80 -0.59
N TYR A 58 11.69 -0.96 0.41
CA TYR A 58 12.98 -0.84 1.08
C TYR A 58 12.92 -1.66 2.36
N CYS A 59 13.87 -2.55 2.56
CA CYS A 59 13.90 -3.38 3.75
C CYS A 59 15.20 -3.25 4.52
N VAL A 60 15.07 -3.40 5.83
CA VAL A 60 16.21 -3.59 6.72
C VAL A 60 16.46 -5.09 6.79
N HIS A 61 17.67 -5.50 6.39
CA HIS A 61 18.11 -6.88 6.55
C HIS A 61 18.55 -7.09 8.00
N LYS A 62 17.92 -8.05 8.68
CA LYS A 62 18.36 -8.51 10.01
C LYS A 62 18.51 -10.00 9.99
N SER A 63 19.74 -10.47 10.22
CA SER A 63 20.13 -11.87 10.18
C SER A 63 19.74 -12.54 8.85
N ASP A 64 18.65 -13.30 8.83
CA ASP A 64 18.14 -14.09 7.71
C ASP A 64 16.88 -13.49 7.06
N LYS A 65 16.38 -12.35 7.56
CA LYS A 65 15.07 -11.79 7.17
C LYS A 65 15.16 -10.34 6.71
N CYS A 66 14.45 -10.05 5.62
CA CYS A 66 14.25 -8.72 5.06
C CYS A 66 12.93 -8.15 5.60
N PHE A 67 13.03 -7.13 6.47
CA PHE A 67 11.87 -6.45 7.03
C PHE A 67 11.60 -5.18 6.24
N ILE A 68 10.55 -5.19 5.42
CA ILE A 68 10.10 -3.98 4.69
C ILE A 68 9.90 -2.86 5.71
N SER A 69 10.67 -1.78 5.63
CA SER A 69 10.57 -0.60 6.49
C SER A 69 9.79 0.51 5.81
N ASP A 70 10.16 0.78 4.56
CA ASP A 70 9.65 1.89 3.77
C ASP A 70 9.25 1.41 2.38
N ILE A 71 8.32 2.13 1.75
CA ILE A 71 7.85 1.83 0.40
C ILE A 71 7.80 3.10 -0.44
N LYS A 72 7.88 2.94 -1.77
CA LYS A 72 7.74 4.02 -2.73
C LYS A 72 6.89 3.55 -3.91
N ILE A 73 6.00 4.40 -4.42
CA ILE A 73 5.20 4.08 -5.61
C ILE A 73 6.08 4.04 -6.86
N THR A 74 5.77 3.13 -7.79
CA THR A 74 6.37 3.08 -9.13
C THR A 74 5.52 3.88 -10.13
N ALA A 75 6.04 4.12 -11.34
CA ALA A 75 5.24 4.68 -12.43
C ALA A 75 4.00 3.81 -12.73
N LEU A 76 4.18 2.48 -12.76
CA LEU A 76 3.07 1.55 -12.97
C LEU A 76 2.02 1.65 -11.86
N GLY A 77 2.46 1.71 -10.59
CA GLY A 77 1.54 1.86 -9.46
C GLY A 77 0.79 3.18 -9.48
N LYS A 78 1.46 4.26 -9.92
CA LYS A 78 0.87 5.59 -10.10
C LYS A 78 -0.26 5.55 -11.14
N HIS A 79 0.03 5.09 -12.36
CA HIS A 79 -0.97 4.96 -13.42
C HIS A 79 -2.12 4.06 -13.02
N THR A 80 -1.83 2.93 -12.35
CA THR A 80 -2.87 2.00 -11.88
C THR A 80 -3.83 2.67 -10.87
N TYR A 81 -3.32 3.56 -10.02
CA TYR A 81 -4.14 4.30 -9.07
C TYR A 81 -4.97 5.39 -9.75
N GLU A 82 -4.37 6.14 -10.69
CA GLU A 82 -5.05 7.16 -11.50
C GLU A 82 -6.22 6.54 -12.29
N ASP A 83 -5.97 5.45 -13.03
CA ASP A 83 -7.00 4.71 -13.77
C ASP A 83 -8.16 4.26 -12.87
N TRP A 84 -7.83 3.80 -11.65
CA TRP A 84 -8.84 3.38 -10.69
C TRP A 84 -9.66 4.57 -10.18
N TRP A 85 -9.00 5.71 -9.94
CA TRP A 85 -9.63 6.93 -9.45
C TRP A 85 -10.57 7.53 -10.49
N GLU A 86 -10.14 7.63 -11.75
CA GLU A 86 -10.96 8.13 -12.86
C GLU A 86 -12.21 7.28 -13.08
N LYS A 87 -12.06 5.94 -13.09
CA LYS A 87 -13.20 5.01 -13.19
C LYS A 87 -14.17 5.12 -12.02
N ARG A 88 -13.71 5.61 -10.86
CA ARG A 88 -14.55 5.84 -9.70
C ARG A 88 -15.28 7.18 -9.78
N GLN A 89 -14.61 8.24 -10.24
CA GLN A 89 -15.24 9.55 -10.46
C GLN A 89 -16.31 9.50 -11.54
N ALA A 90 -16.06 8.79 -12.65
CA ALA A 90 -17.02 8.61 -13.73
C ALA A 90 -18.34 7.91 -13.31
N LYS A 91 -18.38 7.29 -12.13
CA LYS A 91 -19.55 6.58 -11.61
C LYS A 91 -20.39 7.39 -10.62
N LEU A 92 -19.96 8.58 -10.25
CA LEU A 92 -20.72 9.46 -9.37
C LEU A 92 -21.55 10.42 -10.25
N PRO A 93 -22.89 10.42 -10.17
CA PRO A 93 -23.69 11.46 -10.79
C PRO A 93 -23.36 12.81 -10.12
N PHE A 94 -23.33 13.87 -10.94
CA PHE A 94 -23.09 15.25 -10.51
C PHE A 94 -24.14 15.72 -9.49
#